data_AF-H8KBQ2-F1
#
_entry.id   AF-H8KBQ2-F1
#
_cell.length_a   1.000
_cell.length_b   1.000
_cell.length_c   1.000
_cell.angle_alpha   90.00
_cell.angle_beta   90.00
_cell.angle_gamma   90.00
#
_symmetry.space_group_name_H-M   'P 1'
#
loop_
_entity.id
_entity.type
_entity.pdbx_description
1 polymer ?
#
loop_
_entity_poly.entity_id
_entity_poly.type
_entity_poly.pdbx_seq_one_letter_code
_entity_poly.pdbx_strand_id
1 'polypeptide(L)'
;MKIAKLQAKILFSALNEWNNAGLLDDNTTILLKHDIEILNFGWKKLARYSFGVSLICIVNAILSDRYLRELLEYIFNAPHLLKFITLSTLSGIIYFVDFKRQQQKPEKIFSNGAVLF
;
A
#
# COMPACT_ATOMS: atom_id res chain seq x y z
N MET A 1 -3.11 21.27 8.06
CA MET A 1 -3.82 20.08 7.54
C MET A 1 -3.05 19.48 6.36
N LYS A 2 -2.85 18.15 6.33
CA LYS A 2 -2.08 17.48 5.26
C LYS A 2 -3.00 17.04 4.13
N ILE A 3 -2.81 17.61 2.94
CA ILE A 3 -3.73 17.42 1.81
C ILE A 3 -2.97 17.09 0.53
N ALA A 4 -3.57 16.28 -0.34
CA ALA A 4 -2.95 15.92 -1.61
C ALA A 4 -2.84 17.15 -2.52
N LYS A 5 -1.77 17.22 -3.34
CA LYS A 5 -1.49 18.36 -4.24
C LYS A 5 -2.68 18.81 -5.09
N LEU A 6 -3.51 17.88 -5.58
CA LEU A 6 -4.71 18.19 -6.36
C LEU A 6 -5.78 18.89 -5.50
N GLN A 7 -6.02 18.37 -4.29
CA GLN A 7 -6.99 18.93 -3.35
C GLN A 7 -6.53 20.30 -2.85
N ALA A 8 -5.23 20.47 -2.57
CA ALA A 8 -4.65 21.75 -2.22
C ALA A 8 -4.84 22.78 -3.36
N LYS A 9 -4.64 22.39 -4.63
CA LYS A 9 -4.89 23.28 -5.78
C LYS A 9 -6.35 23.73 -5.87
N ILE A 10 -7.30 22.83 -5.65
CA ILE A 10 -8.74 23.16 -5.65
C ILE A 10 -9.05 24.10 -4.48
N LEU A 11 -8.52 23.82 -3.29
CA LEU A 11 -8.75 24.63 -2.08
C LEU A 11 -8.17 26.04 -2.23
N PHE A 12 -6.96 26.18 -2.78
CA PHE A 12 -6.36 27.47 -3.07
C PHE A 12 -7.16 28.28 -4.10
N SER A 13 -7.74 27.60 -5.10
CA SER A 13 -8.60 28.24 -6.09
C SER A 13 -9.89 28.75 -5.45
N ALA A 14 -10.55 27.94 -4.63
CA ALA A 14 -11.78 28.33 -3.92
C ALA A 14 -11.53 29.46 -2.92
N LEU A 15 -10.42 29.43 -2.18
CA LEU A 15 -10.04 30.51 -1.25
C LEU A 15 -9.80 31.83 -1.98
N ASN A 16 -9.15 31.81 -3.16
CA ASN A 16 -8.99 33.02 -3.97
C ASN A 16 -10.33 33.56 -4.49
N GLU A 17 -11.22 32.67 -4.91
CA GLU A 17 -12.54 33.06 -5.44
C GLU A 17 -13.42 33.67 -4.35
N TRP A 18 -13.42 33.11 -3.13
CA TRP A 18 -14.17 33.67 -2.01
C TRP A 18 -13.57 34.97 -1.46
N ASN A 19 -12.24 35.14 -1.53
CA ASN A 19 -11.58 36.40 -1.22
C ASN A 19 -11.97 37.49 -2.23
N ASN A 20 -11.93 37.17 -3.53
CA ASN A 20 -12.33 38.09 -4.60
C ASN A 20 -13.83 38.43 -4.56
N ALA A 21 -14.67 37.51 -4.06
CA ALA A 21 -16.10 37.74 -3.85
C ALA A 21 -16.41 38.54 -2.57
N GLY A 22 -15.39 38.92 -1.77
CA GLY A 22 -15.57 39.68 -0.52
C GLY A 22 -16.17 38.89 0.63
N LEU A 23 -16.22 37.55 0.53
CA LEU A 23 -16.76 36.65 1.56
C LEU A 23 -15.72 36.34 2.65
N LEU A 24 -14.45 36.64 2.41
CA LEU A 24 -13.31 36.38 3.29
C LEU A 24 -12.40 37.60 3.36
N ASP A 25 -11.93 37.91 4.57
CA ASP A 25 -10.93 38.95 4.82
C ASP A 25 -9.53 38.46 4.40
N ASP A 26 -8.71 39.36 3.85
CA ASP A 26 -7.40 39.05 3.30
C ASP A 26 -6.48 38.35 4.32
N ASN A 27 -6.55 38.78 5.59
CA ASN A 27 -5.78 38.18 6.68
C ASN A 27 -6.19 36.73 6.97
N THR A 28 -7.48 36.43 6.85
CA THR A 28 -8.02 35.09 7.12
C THR A 28 -7.65 34.14 5.98
N THR A 29 -7.66 34.63 4.75
CA THR A 29 -7.20 33.90 3.57
C THR A 29 -5.71 33.56 3.66
N ILE A 30 -4.87 34.47 4.15
CA ILE A 30 -3.42 34.22 4.31
C ILE A 30 -3.15 33.15 5.38
N LEU A 31 -3.83 33.21 6.52
CA LEU A 31 -3.70 32.23 7.59
C LEU A 31 -4.11 30.82 7.15
N LEU A 32 -5.26 30.68 6.47
CA LEU A 32 -5.71 29.39 5.95
C LEU A 32 -4.74 28.80 4.91
N LYS A 33 -4.13 29.65 4.08
CA LYS A 33 -3.14 29.20 3.09
C LYS A 33 -1.87 28.69 3.74
N HIS A 34 -1.45 29.28 4.86
CA HIS A 34 -0.24 28.90 5.59
C HIS A 34 -0.40 27.56 6.32
N ASP A 35 -1.59 27.26 6.84
CA ASP A 35 -1.88 26.01 7.55
C ASP A 35 -2.01 24.76 6.64
N ILE A 36 -1.92 24.93 5.31
CA ILE A 36 -2.04 23.85 4.34
C ILE A 36 -0.66 23.27 4.03
N GLU A 37 -0.38 22.10 4.60
CA GLU A 37 0.79 21.31 4.24
C GLU A 37 0.47 20.39 3.06
N ILE A 38 1.17 20.58 1.95
CA ILE A 38 1.00 19.74 0.75
C ILE A 38 1.74 18.42 0.95
N LEU A 39 0.98 17.32 1.00
CA LEU A 39 1.57 15.99 0.96
C LEU A 39 2.03 15.70 -0.48
N ASN A 40 3.34 15.83 -0.71
CA ASN A 40 3.90 15.84 -2.06
C ASN A 40 3.92 14.45 -2.74
N PHE A 41 3.76 13.36 -1.99
CA PHE A 41 3.92 12.00 -2.49
C PHE A 41 2.72 11.08 -2.20
N GLY A 42 2.12 10.56 -3.27
CA GLY A 42 0.96 9.66 -3.21
C GLY A 42 1.36 8.20 -3.02
N TRP A 43 1.76 7.81 -1.81
CA TRP A 43 2.16 6.43 -1.46
C TRP A 43 1.17 5.35 -1.93
N LYS A 44 -0.14 5.64 -1.86
CA LYS A 44 -1.19 4.73 -2.36
C LYS A 44 -1.10 4.47 -3.86
N LYS A 45 -0.76 5.50 -4.66
CA LYS A 45 -0.57 5.34 -6.11
C LYS A 45 0.70 4.57 -6.40
N LEU A 46 1.80 4.88 -5.71
CA LEU A 46 3.06 4.14 -5.86
C LEU A 46 2.85 2.65 -5.60
N ALA A 47 2.24 2.29 -4.47
CA ALA A 47 2.01 0.90 -4.09
C ALA A 47 1.16 0.14 -5.13
N ARG A 48 0.14 0.80 -5.69
CA ARG A 48 -0.72 0.21 -6.73
C ARG A 48 0.06 -0.11 -8.01
N TYR A 49 0.92 0.80 -8.45
CA TYR A 49 1.71 0.58 -9.67
C TYR A 49 2.91 -0.34 -9.43
N SER A 50 3.55 -0.27 -8.27
CA SER A 50 4.70 -1.11 -7.94
C SER A 50 4.34 -2.59 -7.90
N PHE A 51 3.13 -2.94 -7.48
CA PHE A 51 2.64 -4.32 -7.50
C PHE A 51 2.54 -4.89 -8.92
N GLY A 52 2.06 -4.10 -9.88
CA GLY A 52 2.02 -4.52 -11.29
C GLY A 52 3.42 -4.68 -11.88
N VAL A 53 4.31 -3.72 -11.59
CA VAL A 53 5.70 -3.75 -12.06
C VAL A 53 6.46 -4.95 -11.49
N SER A 54 6.28 -5.29 -10.21
CA SER A 54 6.95 -6.45 -9.61
C SER A 54 6.50 -7.76 -10.25
N LEU A 55 5.20 -7.92 -10.55
CA LEU A 55 4.70 -9.09 -11.27
C LEU A 55 5.34 -9.22 -12.66
N ILE A 56 5.42 -8.12 -13.41
CA ILE A 56 6.08 -8.11 -14.71
C ILE A 56 7.55 -8.51 -14.57
N CYS A 57 8.27 -7.97 -13.59
CA CYS A 57 9.66 -8.35 -13.34
C CYS A 57 9.81 -9.85 -13.02
N ILE A 58 8.94 -10.41 -12.16
CA ILE A 58 8.98 -11.84 -11.80
C ILE A 58 8.77 -12.71 -13.05
N VAL A 59 7.76 -12.40 -13.86
CA VAL A 59 7.47 -13.14 -15.09
C VAL A 59 8.66 -13.08 -16.06
N ASN A 60 9.24 -11.90 -16.25
CA ASN A 60 10.42 -11.74 -17.09
C ASN A 60 11.64 -12.51 -16.56
N ALA A 61 11.86 -12.51 -15.24
CA ALA A 61 12.96 -13.26 -14.63
C ALA A 61 12.83 -14.77 -14.90
N ILE A 62 11.63 -15.34 -14.75
CA ILE A 62 11.36 -16.76 -15.02
C ILE A 62 11.54 -17.10 -16.52
N LEU A 63 11.18 -16.18 -17.41
CA LEU A 63 11.33 -16.37 -18.86
C LEU A 63 12.80 -16.32 -19.30
N SER A 64 13.59 -15.45 -18.71
CA SER A 64 14.98 -15.20 -19.11
C SER A 64 15.97 -16.18 -18.50
N ASP A 65 15.68 -16.73 -17.32
CA ASP A 65 16.62 -17.56 -16.57
C ASP A 65 16.21 -19.05 -16.56
N ARG A 66 17.10 -19.88 -17.11
CA ARG A 66 16.93 -21.34 -17.15
C ARG A 66 16.89 -21.96 -15.76
N TYR A 67 17.69 -21.45 -14.82
CA TYR A 67 17.73 -21.96 -13.46
C TYR A 67 16.41 -21.72 -12.73
N LEU A 68 15.85 -20.51 -12.86
CA LEU A 68 14.54 -20.18 -12.28
C LEU A 68 13.41 -21.02 -12.89
N ARG A 69 13.46 -21.27 -14.19
CA ARG A 69 12.51 -22.15 -14.87
C ARG A 69 12.59 -23.60 -14.36
N GLU A 70 13.79 -24.17 -14.27
CA GLU A 70 13.98 -25.54 -13.76
C GLU A 70 13.53 -25.67 -12.30
N LEU A 71 13.82 -24.67 -11.46
CA LEU A 71 13.34 -24.62 -10.06
C LEU A 71 11.81 -24.58 -9.99
N LEU A 72 11.18 -23.77 -10.85
CA LEU A 72 9.73 -23.66 -10.91
C LEU A 72 9.11 -25.00 -11.35
N GLU A 73 9.65 -25.63 -12.40
CA GLU A 73 9.20 -26.94 -12.85
C GLU A 73 9.34 -28.01 -11.77
N TYR A 74 10.43 -28.01 -11.00
CA TYR A 74 10.60 -28.92 -9.87
C TYR A 74 9.52 -28.73 -8.79
N ILE A 75 9.20 -27.49 -8.42
CA ILE A 75 8.14 -27.17 -7.46
C ILE A 75 6.76 -27.58 -8.00
N PHE A 76 6.51 -27.33 -9.29
CA PHE A 76 5.22 -27.66 -9.92
C PHE A 76 5.06 -29.13 -10.25
N ASN A 77 6.13 -29.90 -10.44
CA ASN A 77 6.06 -31.35 -10.64
C ASN A 77 6.07 -32.15 -9.33
N ALA A 78 6.26 -31.48 -8.18
CA ALA A 78 6.21 -32.14 -6.89
C ALA A 78 4.85 -32.85 -6.66
N PRO A 79 4.83 -33.99 -5.94
CA PRO A 79 3.60 -34.74 -5.67
C PRO A 79 2.52 -33.88 -5.01
N HIS A 80 1.25 -34.10 -5.38
CA HIS A 80 0.12 -33.34 -4.83
C HIS A 80 0.05 -33.42 -3.29
N LEU A 81 0.38 -34.58 -2.72
CA LEU A 81 0.40 -34.78 -1.28
C LEU A 81 1.49 -33.95 -0.59
N LEU A 82 2.67 -33.84 -1.21
CA LEU A 82 3.75 -33.00 -0.69
C LEU A 82 3.34 -31.52 -0.71
N LYS A 83 2.76 -31.05 -1.82
CA LYS A 83 2.23 -29.68 -1.92
C LYS A 83 1.15 -29.41 -0.88
N PHE A 84 0.24 -30.35 -0.67
CA PHE A 84 -0.83 -30.21 0.31
C PHE A 84 -0.27 -30.07 1.73
N ILE A 85 0.65 -30.96 2.12
CA ILE A 85 1.27 -30.91 3.45
C ILE A 85 2.03 -29.60 3.64
N THR A 86 2.89 -29.21 2.68
CA THR A 86 3.68 -28.00 2.83
C THR A 86 2.81 -26.75 2.92
N LEU A 87 1.77 -26.63 2.09
CA LEU A 87 0.86 -25.49 2.12
C LEU A 87 0.01 -25.47 3.40
N SER A 88 -0.47 -26.63 3.85
CA SER A 88 -1.24 -26.75 5.10
C SER A 88 -0.40 -26.40 6.31
N THR A 89 0.83 -26.90 6.38
CA THR A 89 1.77 -26.59 7.46
C THR A 89 2.14 -25.10 7.44
N LEU A 90 2.45 -24.54 6.27
CA LEU A 90 2.78 -23.12 6.14
C LEU A 90 1.62 -22.23 6.58
N SER A 91 0.40 -22.54 6.15
CA SER A 91 -0.82 -21.85 6.59
C SER A 91 -0.98 -21.94 8.11
N GLY A 92 -0.86 -23.14 8.68
CA GLY A 92 -0.94 -23.34 10.13
C GLY A 92 0.09 -22.51 10.91
N ILE A 93 1.34 -22.44 10.42
CA ILE A 93 2.40 -21.61 11.03
C ILE A 93 2.03 -20.12 10.96
N ILE A 94 1.58 -19.64 9.80
CA ILE A 94 1.20 -18.23 9.63
C ILE A 94 0.08 -17.86 10.61
N TYR A 95 -0.98 -18.67 10.67
CA TYR A 95 -2.09 -18.46 11.60
C TYR A 95 -1.64 -18.53 13.06
N PHE A 96 -0.76 -19.48 13.42
CA PHE A 96 -0.27 -19.60 14.78
C PHE A 96 0.59 -18.40 15.19
N VAL A 97 1.50 -17.96 14.32
CA VAL A 97 2.32 -16.76 14.54
C VAL A 97 1.43 -15.53 14.65
N ASP A 98 0.42 -15.40 13.80
CA ASP A 98 -0.49 -14.28 13.84
C ASP A 98 -1.31 -14.24 15.13
N PHE A 99 -1.88 -15.36 15.53
CA PHE A 99 -2.60 -15.51 16.79
C PHE A 99 -1.72 -15.14 18.00
N LYS A 100 -0.46 -15.61 18.01
CA LYS A 100 0.50 -15.24 19.05
C LYS A 100 0.85 -13.75 19.03
N ARG A 101 0.99 -13.14 17.84
CA ARG A 101 1.26 -11.69 17.69
C ARG A 101 0.08 -10.85 18.15
N GLN A 102 -1.14 -11.25 17.87
CA GLN A 102 -2.36 -10.56 18.32
C GLN A 102 -2.46 -10.48 19.84
N GLN A 103 -2.12 -11.58 20.55
CA GLN A 103 -2.12 -11.60 22.01
C GLN A 103 -1.02 -10.74 22.62
N GLN A 104 0.16 -10.68 21.99
CA GLN A 104 1.31 -9.93 22.52
C GLN A 104 1.23 -8.43 22.22
N LYS A 105 0.57 -8.03 21.13
CA LYS A 105 0.52 -6.64 20.65
C LYS A 105 -0.88 -6.26 20.15
N PRO A 106 -1.86 -6.14 21.06
CA PRO A 106 -3.24 -5.76 20.70
C PRO A 106 -3.34 -4.34 20.12
N GLU A 107 -2.35 -3.48 20.36
CA GLU A 107 -2.32 -2.10 19.90
C GLU A 107 -2.10 -1.95 18.37
N LYS A 108 -1.62 -3.01 17.69
CA LYS A 108 -1.29 -2.97 16.25
C LYS A 108 -2.44 -3.44 15.36
N ILE A 109 -3.60 -2.81 15.52
CA ILE A 109 -4.86 -3.16 14.83
C ILE A 109 -4.67 -3.24 13.29
N PHE A 110 -3.96 -2.29 12.69
CA PHE A 110 -3.72 -2.28 11.23
C PHE A 110 -2.77 -3.38 10.74
N SER A 111 -1.78 -3.79 11.54
CA SER A 111 -0.83 -4.83 11.14
C SER A 111 -1.35 -6.23 11.42
N ASN A 112 -2.15 -6.40 12.46
CA ASN A 112 -2.77 -7.68 12.81
C ASN A 112 -3.97 -7.99 11.90
N GLY A 113 -4.71 -6.97 11.45
CA GLY A 113 -5.80 -7.15 10.49
C GLY A 113 -5.32 -7.59 9.09
N ALA A 114 -4.08 -7.25 8.70
CA ALA A 114 -3.56 -7.53 7.35
C ALA A 114 -3.17 -8.99 7.10
N VAL A 115 -3.12 -9.84 8.14
CA VAL A 115 -2.80 -11.27 7.99
C VAL A 115 -4.06 -12.12 7.81
N LEU A 116 -5.21 -11.60 8.26
CA LEU A 116 -6.52 -12.25 8.14
C LEU A 116 -7.33 -11.81 6.90
N PHE A 117 -6.90 -10.73 6.23
CA PHE A 117 -7.50 -10.18 4.99
C PHE A 117 -6.66 -10.55 3.77
#